data_AF-A0A9P9FCI4-F1
#
_entry.id   AF-A0A9P9FCI4-F1
#
_cell.length_a   1.000
_cell.length_b   1.000
_cell.length_c   1.000
_cell.angle_alpha   90.00
_cell.angle_beta   90.00
_cell.angle_gamma   90.00
#
_symmetry.space_group_name_H-M   'P 1'
#
loop_
_entity.id
_entity.type
_entity.pdbx_description
1 polymer ?
#
loop_
_entity_poly.entity_id
_entity_poly.type
_entity_poly.pdbx_seq_one_letter_code
_entity_poly.pdbx_strand_id
1 'polypeptide(L)'
;MNAELTTPAQEDAREKYVARQLLRNLSTEGRLLPEPPGKFENFILFSENFRPANVIINANMEIVGVINWEFAYAAPAQFSYDPPWWLLLQKPEYWKGGYRNWIEAYEPRLQTFLRVLEAEEHKMAAINNAFTSATSSGKVEPPLSQRMQETRSKKSLVLQDAIRKSWAFDFLWWKYLDESYFGPNETPD
;
A
#
# COMPACT_ATOMS: atom_id res chain seq x y z
N MET A 1 -46.69 9.26 14.14
CA MET A 1 -45.22 9.38 14.11
C MET A 1 -44.72 8.24 13.23
N ASN A 2 -44.48 8.52 11.95
CA ASN A 2 -44.07 7.49 11.00
C ASN A 2 -42.58 7.29 11.17
N ALA A 3 -42.17 6.21 11.86
CA ALA A 3 -40.83 5.70 11.70
C ALA A 3 -40.73 5.18 10.27
N GLU A 4 -40.05 5.91 9.39
CA GLU A 4 -39.63 5.37 8.10
C GLU A 4 -38.73 4.17 8.41
N LEU A 5 -39.26 2.96 8.20
CA LEU A 5 -38.48 1.73 8.22
C LEU A 5 -37.43 1.86 7.13
N THR A 6 -36.21 2.18 7.55
CA THR A 6 -35.06 2.28 6.65
C THR A 6 -34.77 0.87 6.17
N THR A 7 -34.70 0.68 4.85
CA THR A 7 -34.44 -0.65 4.28
C THR A 7 -32.97 -1.03 4.50
N PRO A 8 -32.63 -2.33 4.60
CA PRO A 8 -31.22 -2.76 4.72
C PRO A 8 -30.30 -2.19 3.62
N ALA A 9 -30.84 -1.98 2.42
CA ALA A 9 -30.09 -1.37 1.32
C ALA A 9 -29.83 0.13 1.53
N GLN A 10 -30.76 0.86 2.16
CA GLN A 10 -30.56 2.26 2.51
C GLN A 10 -29.54 2.42 3.64
N GLU A 11 -29.54 1.52 4.63
CA GLU A 11 -28.54 1.48 5.69
C GLU A 11 -27.15 1.20 5.14
N ASP A 12 -26.99 0.14 4.32
CA ASP A 12 -25.74 -0.18 3.64
C ASP A 12 -25.22 0.99 2.78
N ALA A 13 -26.09 1.62 1.99
CA ALA A 13 -25.72 2.79 1.19
C ALA A 13 -25.27 3.98 2.06
N ARG A 14 -25.92 4.19 3.20
CA ARG A 14 -25.57 5.26 4.15
C ARG A 14 -24.22 5.00 4.79
N GLU A 15 -23.95 3.79 5.28
CA GLU A 15 -22.66 3.43 5.88
C GLU A 15 -21.51 3.60 4.88
N LYS A 16 -21.71 3.09 3.66
CA LYS A 16 -20.76 3.25 2.55
C LYS A 16 -20.47 4.71 2.22
N TYR A 17 -21.50 5.55 2.24
CA TYR A 17 -21.33 6.98 2.03
C TYR A 17 -20.56 7.64 3.17
N VAL A 18 -20.92 7.33 4.42
CA VAL A 18 -20.28 7.89 5.62
C VAL A 18 -18.78 7.54 5.64
N ALA A 19 -18.41 6.27 5.44
CA ALA A 19 -17.01 5.83 5.41
C ALA A 19 -16.17 6.62 4.38
N ARG A 20 -16.71 6.85 3.18
CA ARG A 20 -16.04 7.63 2.12
C ARG A 20 -15.94 9.12 2.47
N GLN A 21 -16.95 9.70 3.13
CA GLN A 21 -16.88 11.09 3.60
C GLN A 21 -15.85 11.26 4.71
N LEU A 22 -15.77 10.32 5.65
CA LEU A 22 -14.76 10.34 6.71
C LEU A 22 -13.34 10.26 6.12
N LEU A 23 -13.10 9.33 5.18
CA LEU A 23 -11.83 9.24 4.45
C LEU A 23 -11.49 10.57 3.75
N ARG A 24 -12.46 11.16 3.04
CA ARG A 24 -12.28 12.45 2.34
C ARG A 24 -11.91 13.58 3.30
N ASN A 25 -12.55 13.64 4.47
CA ASN A 25 -12.27 14.65 5.49
C ASN A 25 -10.86 14.46 6.05
N LEU A 26 -10.49 13.23 6.44
CA LEU A 26 -9.12 12.93 6.88
C LEU A 26 -8.06 13.28 5.83
N SER A 27 -8.36 13.05 4.54
CA SER A 27 -7.48 13.43 3.44
C SER A 27 -7.31 14.93 3.34
N THR A 28 -8.40 15.68 3.50
CA THR A 28 -8.41 17.16 3.43
C THR A 28 -7.68 17.77 4.62
N GLU A 29 -7.74 17.11 5.77
CA GLU A 29 -7.06 17.50 7.01
C GLU A 29 -5.58 17.05 7.07
N GLY A 30 -5.08 16.33 6.06
CA GLY A 30 -3.70 15.80 6.04
C GLY A 30 -3.44 14.73 7.11
N ARG A 31 -4.47 14.02 7.57
CA ARG A 31 -4.38 13.04 8.68
C ARG A 31 -4.19 11.60 8.21
N LEU A 32 -4.33 11.32 6.92
CA LEU A 32 -4.29 9.95 6.39
C LEU A 32 -2.89 9.34 6.45
N LEU A 33 -1.90 10.04 5.89
CA LEU A 33 -0.50 9.66 5.86
C LEU A 33 0.34 10.91 6.16
N PRO A 34 1.56 10.75 6.72
CA PRO A 34 2.49 11.87 6.84
C PRO A 34 2.67 12.53 5.47
N GLU A 35 2.68 13.87 5.41
CA GLU A 35 2.98 14.55 4.16
C GLU A 35 4.34 14.08 3.64
N PRO A 36 4.43 13.59 2.38
CA PRO A 36 5.72 13.29 1.81
C PRO A 36 6.55 14.58 1.74
N PRO A 37 7.84 14.55 2.10
CA PRO A 37 8.68 15.72 1.97
C PRO A 37 8.84 16.10 0.49
N GLY A 38 8.29 17.25 0.10
CA GLY A 38 8.48 17.86 -1.23
C GLY A 38 7.31 17.65 -2.20
N LYS A 39 7.36 18.38 -3.32
CA LYS A 39 6.36 18.26 -4.39
C LYS A 39 6.46 16.89 -5.07
N PHE A 40 5.37 16.43 -5.70
CA PHE A 40 5.37 15.27 -6.60
C PHE A 40 6.16 15.59 -7.89
N GLU A 41 7.48 15.71 -7.78
CA GLU A 41 8.34 16.17 -8.88
C GLU A 41 8.75 15.03 -9.81
N ASN A 42 8.72 13.78 -9.32
CA ASN A 42 9.15 12.60 -10.06
C ASN A 42 7.99 11.62 -10.27
N PHE A 43 7.66 11.36 -11.54
CA PHE A 43 6.75 10.31 -11.96
C PHE A 43 7.55 9.14 -12.54
N ILE A 44 7.12 7.94 -12.21
CA ILE A 44 7.69 6.68 -12.71
C ILE A 44 6.62 5.88 -13.44
N LEU A 45 7.05 5.00 -14.33
CA LEU A 45 6.16 3.96 -14.85
C LEU A 45 5.91 2.94 -13.73
N PHE A 46 4.65 2.80 -13.33
CA PHE A 46 4.25 1.98 -12.19
C PHE A 46 3.17 0.97 -12.58
N SER A 47 3.17 -0.18 -11.91
CA SER A 47 2.10 -1.16 -11.99
C SER A 47 1.98 -1.95 -10.70
N GLU A 48 0.74 -2.10 -10.21
CA GLU A 48 0.40 -2.99 -9.07
C GLU A 48 0.64 -4.48 -9.38
N ASN A 49 0.89 -4.80 -10.66
CA ASN A 49 1.05 -6.16 -11.17
C ASN A 49 2.52 -6.54 -11.43
N PHE A 50 3.52 -5.78 -10.97
CA PHE A 50 4.93 -6.23 -11.01
C PHE A 50 5.26 -7.29 -9.96
N ARG A 51 4.41 -8.31 -9.87
CA ARG A 51 4.58 -9.50 -9.03
C ARG A 51 5.48 -10.53 -9.74
N PRO A 52 6.15 -11.44 -9.01
CA PRO A 52 7.06 -12.43 -9.58
C PRO A 52 6.47 -13.27 -10.72
N ALA A 53 5.17 -13.55 -10.69
CA ALA A 53 4.48 -14.30 -11.76
C ALA A 53 4.52 -13.60 -13.13
N ASN A 54 4.80 -12.29 -13.17
CA ASN A 54 4.90 -11.49 -14.39
C ASN A 54 6.36 -11.18 -14.78
N VAL A 55 7.33 -11.79 -14.09
CA VAL A 55 8.77 -11.66 -14.39
C VAL A 55 9.25 -12.96 -15.01
N ILE A 56 9.79 -12.89 -16.22
CA ILE A 56 10.35 -14.03 -16.94
C ILE A 56 11.84 -14.11 -16.62
N ILE A 57 12.28 -15.31 -16.23
CA ILE A 57 13.69 -15.62 -15.98
C ILE A 57 14.19 -16.69 -16.95
N ASN A 58 15.49 -16.64 -17.29
CA ASN A 58 16.14 -17.69 -18.05
C ASN A 58 16.69 -18.81 -17.14
N ALA A 59 17.37 -19.80 -17.74
CA ALA A 59 17.99 -20.92 -17.00
C ALA A 59 19.09 -20.50 -16.01
N ASN A 60 19.66 -19.30 -16.17
CA ASN A 60 20.67 -18.73 -15.29
C ASN A 60 20.05 -17.86 -14.17
N MET A 61 18.72 -17.86 -14.01
CA MET A 61 17.98 -17.02 -13.06
C MET A 61 18.08 -15.50 -13.36
N GLU A 62 18.41 -15.13 -14.60
CA GLU A 62 18.48 -13.74 -15.01
C GLU A 62 17.11 -13.28 -15.52
N ILE A 63 16.72 -12.05 -15.17
CA ILE A 63 15.49 -11.43 -15.66
C ILE A 63 15.65 -11.15 -17.16
N VAL A 64 14.81 -11.77 -18.00
CA VAL A 64 14.81 -11.58 -19.46
C VAL A 64 13.59 -10.81 -19.97
N GLY A 65 12.60 -10.58 -19.11
CA GLY A 65 11.44 -9.78 -19.48
C GLY A 65 10.46 -9.59 -18.33
N VAL A 66 9.67 -8.53 -18.44
CA VAL A 66 8.50 -8.28 -17.59
C VAL A 66 7.30 -8.21 -18.52
N ILE A 67 6.22 -8.91 -18.17
CA ILE A 67 4.98 -8.98 -18.96
C ILE A 67 3.82 -8.32 -18.19
N ASN A 68 2.64 -8.35 -18.80
CA ASN A 68 1.38 -7.89 -18.19
C ASN A 68 1.32 -6.37 -17.91
N TRP A 69 1.72 -5.57 -18.91
CA TRP A 69 1.76 -4.10 -18.87
C TRP A 69 0.38 -3.42 -19.06
N GLU A 70 -0.70 -4.18 -19.23
CA GLU A 70 -2.06 -3.69 -19.53
C GLU A 70 -2.61 -2.64 -18.55
N PHE A 71 -2.08 -2.60 -17.32
CA PHE A 71 -2.45 -1.63 -16.29
C PHE A 71 -1.25 -0.83 -15.76
N ALA A 72 -0.21 -0.66 -16.57
CA ALA A 72 0.89 0.24 -16.21
C ALA A 72 0.49 1.70 -16.48
N TYR A 73 0.88 2.61 -15.58
CA TYR A 73 0.57 4.04 -15.68
C TYR A 73 1.69 4.89 -15.09
N ALA A 74 1.69 6.19 -15.42
CA ALA A 74 2.60 7.15 -14.79
C ALA A 74 2.08 7.49 -13.37
N ALA A 75 2.85 7.15 -12.35
CA ALA A 75 2.51 7.41 -10.95
C ALA A 75 3.62 8.22 -10.27
N PRO A 76 3.32 9.01 -9.22
CA PRO A 76 4.36 9.57 -8.38
C PRO A 76 5.28 8.47 -7.82
N ALA A 77 6.58 8.74 -7.75
CA ALA A 77 7.57 7.76 -7.26
C ALA A 77 7.23 7.19 -5.87
N GLN A 78 6.52 7.95 -5.05
CA GLN A 78 6.01 7.58 -3.74
C GLN A 78 5.16 6.29 -3.75
N PHE A 79 4.52 5.94 -4.88
CA PHE A 79 3.77 4.68 -5.00
C PHE A 79 4.67 3.45 -4.87
N SER A 80 5.95 3.58 -5.22
CA SER A 80 6.93 2.50 -5.01
C SER A 80 7.37 2.35 -3.56
N TYR A 81 7.09 3.32 -2.69
CA TYR A 81 7.51 3.27 -1.29
C TYR A 81 6.59 2.37 -0.46
N ASP A 82 5.49 1.89 -1.02
CA ASP A 82 4.63 0.95 -0.36
C ASP A 82 5.18 -0.47 -0.51
N PRO A 83 5.25 -1.26 0.58
CA PRO A 83 5.60 -2.66 0.51
C PRO A 83 4.73 -3.44 -0.50
N PRO A 84 5.32 -4.34 -1.31
CA PRO A 84 4.56 -5.08 -2.30
C PRO A 84 3.54 -6.04 -1.67
N TRP A 85 2.26 -5.88 -1.98
CA TRP A 85 1.19 -6.75 -1.44
C TRP A 85 1.42 -8.25 -1.72
N TRP A 86 2.16 -8.59 -2.78
CA TRP A 86 2.34 -9.95 -3.28
C TRP A 86 3.39 -10.78 -2.54
N LEU A 87 3.98 -10.33 -1.42
CA LEU A 87 4.98 -11.11 -0.67
C LEU A 87 4.49 -12.49 -0.19
N LEU A 88 3.17 -12.64 0.01
CA LEU A 88 2.55 -13.92 0.35
C LEU A 88 2.01 -14.68 -0.88
N LEU A 89 2.12 -14.11 -2.08
CA LEU A 89 1.61 -14.63 -3.36
C LEU A 89 0.09 -14.85 -3.43
N GLN A 90 -0.61 -14.70 -2.31
CA GLN A 90 -2.04 -14.82 -2.13
C GLN A 90 -2.60 -13.53 -1.55
N LYS A 91 -3.72 -13.05 -2.10
CA LYS A 91 -4.42 -11.87 -1.60
C LYS A 91 -5.10 -12.16 -0.26
N PRO A 92 -5.26 -11.15 0.62
CA PRO A 92 -5.86 -11.34 1.93
C PRO A 92 -7.28 -11.89 1.91
N GLU A 93 -8.06 -11.63 0.85
CA GLU A 93 -9.44 -12.12 0.71
C GLU A 93 -9.52 -13.65 0.61
N TYR A 94 -8.46 -14.29 0.12
CA TYR A 94 -8.38 -15.74 -0.04
C TYR A 94 -7.61 -16.43 1.09
N TRP A 95 -7.11 -15.66 2.07
CA TRP A 95 -6.27 -16.20 3.13
C TRP A 95 -7.09 -16.99 4.15
N LYS A 96 -6.64 -18.22 4.45
CA LYS A 96 -7.28 -19.04 5.50
C LYS A 96 -7.04 -18.39 6.87
N GLY A 97 -8.12 -17.93 7.51
CA GLY A 97 -8.06 -17.16 8.75
C GLY A 97 -8.28 -15.64 8.55
N GLY A 98 -8.52 -15.21 7.31
CA GLY A 98 -8.90 -13.84 6.98
C GLY A 98 -7.76 -12.82 7.08
N TYR A 99 -8.14 -11.56 6.99
CA TYR A 99 -7.23 -10.42 6.81
C TYR A 99 -6.22 -10.26 7.97
N ARG A 100 -6.64 -10.50 9.22
CA ARG A 100 -5.74 -10.39 10.38
C ARG A 100 -4.59 -11.40 10.31
N ASN A 101 -4.91 -12.67 10.08
CA ASN A 101 -3.91 -13.73 9.97
C ASN A 101 -3.00 -13.49 8.76
N TRP A 102 -3.52 -12.87 7.70
CA TRP A 102 -2.73 -12.48 6.54
C TRP A 102 -1.68 -11.42 6.93
N ILE A 103 -2.06 -10.35 7.66
CA ILE A 103 -1.09 -9.34 8.14
C ILE A 103 -0.02 -9.99 9.02
N GLU A 104 -0.42 -10.86 9.96
CA GLU A 104 0.51 -11.56 10.85
C GLU A 104 1.52 -12.43 10.07
N ALA A 105 1.07 -13.08 8.99
CA ALA A 105 1.94 -13.83 8.09
C ALA A 105 2.79 -12.95 7.16
N TYR A 106 2.29 -11.76 6.80
CA TYR A 106 2.94 -10.82 5.89
C TYR A 106 4.16 -10.17 6.53
N GLU A 107 4.04 -9.76 7.79
CA GLU A 107 5.08 -9.06 8.55
C GLU A 107 6.48 -9.71 8.47
N PRO A 108 6.67 -11.01 8.79
CA PRO A 108 8.01 -11.64 8.69
C PRO A 108 8.54 -11.72 7.25
N ARG A 109 7.66 -11.76 6.24
CA ARG A 109 8.07 -11.74 4.82
C ARG A 109 8.51 -10.35 4.41
N LEU A 110 7.83 -9.31 4.89
CA LEU A 110 8.25 -7.93 4.71
C LEU A 110 9.65 -7.70 5.30
N GLN A 111 9.90 -8.15 6.54
CA GLN A 111 11.25 -8.03 7.15
C GLN A 111 12.33 -8.76 6.33
N THR A 112 11.99 -9.89 5.71
CA THR A 112 12.93 -10.60 4.85
C THR A 112 13.18 -9.84 3.55
N PHE A 113 12.13 -9.33 2.93
CA PHE A 113 12.22 -8.53 1.71
C PHE A 113 13.06 -7.27 1.92
N LEU A 114 12.81 -6.50 2.98
CA LEU A 114 13.54 -5.27 3.26
C LEU A 114 15.03 -5.52 3.51
N ARG A 115 15.38 -6.58 4.25
CA ARG A 115 16.79 -6.96 4.46
C ARG A 115 17.51 -7.30 3.15
N VAL A 116 16.83 -8.01 2.24
CA VAL A 116 17.42 -8.35 0.93
C VAL A 116 17.52 -7.10 0.06
N LEU A 117 16.48 -6.26 0.04
CA LEU A 117 16.47 -5.02 -0.72
C LEU A 117 17.62 -4.09 -0.30
N GLU A 118 17.80 -3.88 1.01
CA GLU A 118 18.90 -3.09 1.56
C GLU A 118 20.27 -3.66 1.17
N ALA A 119 20.45 -4.98 1.24
CA ALA A 119 21.70 -5.62 0.84
C ALA A 119 22.00 -5.46 -0.66
N GLU A 120 20.98 -5.55 -1.53
CA GLU A 120 21.14 -5.32 -2.97
C GLU A 120 21.41 -3.85 -3.29
N GLU A 121 20.75 -2.91 -2.60
CA GLU A 121 21.02 -1.47 -2.74
C GLU A 121 22.47 -1.14 -2.36
N HIS A 122 23.01 -1.74 -1.30
CA HIS A 122 24.42 -1.60 -0.93
C HIS A 122 25.39 -2.16 -1.98
N LYS A 123 25.09 -3.33 -2.56
CA LYS A 123 25.91 -3.90 -3.65
C LYS A 123 25.91 -2.98 -4.87
N MET A 124 24.73 -2.47 -5.24
CA MET A 124 24.58 -1.56 -6.39
C MET A 124 25.32 -0.24 -6.16
N ALA A 125 25.29 0.32 -4.95
CA ALA A 125 26.05 1.51 -4.59
C ALA A 125 27.58 1.28 -4.62
N ALA A 126 28.05 0.07 -4.28
CA ALA A 126 29.47 -0.27 -4.35
C ALA A 126 29.97 -0.46 -5.80
N ILE A 127 29.10 -0.95 -6.70
CA ILE A 127 29.42 -1.17 -8.12
C ILE A 127 29.32 0.15 -8.90
N ASN A 128 28.24 0.90 -8.66
CA ASN A 128 27.99 2.19 -9.28
C ASN A 128 28.30 3.27 -8.24
N ASN A 129 29.44 3.96 -8.37
CA ASN A 129 29.75 5.21 -7.64
C ASN A 129 28.68 6.34 -7.80
N ALA A 130 27.51 6.06 -8.37
CA ALA A 130 26.44 6.99 -8.71
C ALA A 130 25.04 6.33 -8.79
N PHE A 131 24.70 5.39 -7.91
CA PHE A 131 23.27 5.14 -7.59
C PHE A 131 22.85 5.91 -6.33
N THR A 132 23.37 7.11 -6.15
CA THR A 132 22.61 8.13 -5.44
C THR A 132 21.64 8.67 -6.48
N SER A 133 20.34 8.51 -6.25
CA SER A 133 19.31 9.27 -6.96
C SER A 133 19.49 10.75 -6.59
N ALA A 134 20.57 11.36 -7.09
CA ALA A 134 20.77 12.78 -7.04
C ALA A 134 19.66 13.36 -7.92
N THR A 135 18.63 13.90 -7.27
CA THR A 135 17.71 14.78 -7.95
C THR A 135 18.50 15.94 -8.57
N SER A 136 17.92 16.64 -9.53
CA SER A 136 18.46 17.89 -10.09
C SER A 136 18.85 18.94 -9.03
N SER A 137 18.50 18.74 -7.76
CA SER A 137 18.85 19.55 -6.59
C SER A 137 20.14 19.12 -5.84
N GLY A 138 20.80 18.02 -6.23
CA GLY A 138 22.02 17.53 -5.58
C GLY A 138 21.82 16.84 -4.23
N LYS A 139 20.57 16.60 -3.81
CA LYS A 139 20.25 15.85 -2.59
C LYS A 139 20.32 14.34 -2.84
N VAL A 140 21.04 13.63 -1.96
CA VAL A 140 21.02 12.17 -1.90
C VAL A 140 19.68 11.74 -1.31
N GLU A 141 18.86 11.10 -2.13
CA GLU A 141 17.63 10.49 -1.67
C GLU A 141 17.88 9.22 -0.85
N PRO A 142 17.08 8.95 0.20
CA PRO A 142 17.21 7.71 0.96
C PRO A 142 16.87 6.49 0.07
N PRO A 143 17.49 5.33 0.34
CA PRO A 143 17.21 4.09 -0.38
C PRO A 143 15.75 3.66 -0.26
N LEU A 144 15.28 2.87 -1.22
CA LEU A 144 13.91 2.38 -1.27
C LEU A 144 13.58 1.52 -0.05
N SER A 145 14.53 0.71 0.43
CA SER A 145 14.35 -0.07 1.66
C SER A 145 14.02 0.82 2.86
N GLN A 146 14.73 1.94 3.03
CA GLN A 146 14.47 2.89 4.11
C GLN A 146 13.10 3.57 3.94
N ARG A 147 12.77 4.02 2.72
CA ARG A 147 11.47 4.64 2.43
C ARG A 147 10.31 3.67 2.71
N MET A 148 10.42 2.41 2.28
CA MET A 148 9.45 1.36 2.57
C MET A 148 9.36 1.04 4.05
N GLN A 149 10.48 1.12 4.77
CA GLN A 149 10.51 0.92 6.21
C GLN A 149 9.72 2.03 6.94
N GLU A 150 9.78 3.26 6.46
CA GLU A 150 9.05 4.40 7.04
C GLU A 150 7.53 4.32 6.78
N THR A 151 7.10 3.72 5.67
CA THR A 151 5.68 3.58 5.28
C THR A 151 5.01 2.29 5.80
N ARG A 152 5.73 1.41 6.50
CA ARG A 152 5.27 0.03 6.82
C ARG A 152 4.25 -0.13 7.95
N SER A 153 3.70 0.95 8.51
CA SER A 153 2.79 0.79 9.66
C SER A 153 1.58 -0.10 9.33
N LYS A 154 1.07 -0.88 10.29
CA LYS A 154 -0.13 -1.71 10.06
C LYS A 154 -1.30 -0.88 9.52
N LYS A 155 -1.47 0.34 10.04
CA LYS A 155 -2.51 1.28 9.60
C LYS A 155 -2.32 1.71 8.14
N SER A 156 -1.11 2.07 7.73
CA SER A 156 -0.82 2.47 6.35
C SER A 156 -1.03 1.31 5.38
N LEU A 157 -0.62 0.08 5.74
CA LEU A 157 -0.88 -1.11 4.92
C LEU A 157 -2.39 -1.34 4.70
N VAL A 158 -3.19 -1.25 5.76
CA VAL A 158 -4.66 -1.41 5.64
C VAL A 158 -5.28 -0.27 4.84
N LEU A 159 -4.87 0.97 5.10
CA LEU A 159 -5.37 2.14 4.38
C LEU A 159 -5.08 2.01 2.88
N GLN A 160 -3.86 1.63 2.54
CA GLN A 160 -3.39 1.40 1.18
C GLN A 160 -4.15 0.30 0.45
N ASP A 161 -4.49 -0.79 1.14
CA ASP A 161 -5.31 -1.85 0.57
C ASP A 161 -6.76 -1.39 0.36
N ALA A 162 -7.31 -0.64 1.32
CA ALA A 162 -8.67 -0.12 1.27
C ALA A 162 -8.88 0.87 0.13
N ILE A 163 -7.98 1.85 -0.05
CA ILE A 163 -8.11 2.87 -1.11
C ILE A 163 -7.95 2.29 -2.52
N ARG A 164 -7.21 1.18 -2.67
CA ARG A 164 -7.00 0.51 -3.97
C ARG A 164 -8.15 -0.43 -4.34
N LYS A 165 -8.98 -0.85 -3.38
CA LYS A 165 -10.04 -1.84 -3.56
C LYS A 165 -11.40 -1.27 -3.17
N SER A 166 -12.05 -0.60 -4.12
CA SER A 166 -13.36 0.04 -3.90
C SER A 166 -14.44 -0.90 -3.35
N TRP A 167 -14.38 -2.20 -3.67
CA TRP A 167 -15.33 -3.22 -3.19
C TRP A 167 -15.04 -3.74 -1.78
N ALA A 168 -13.80 -3.65 -1.30
CA ALA A 168 -13.39 -4.11 0.04
C ALA A 168 -13.23 -2.94 1.03
N PHE A 169 -13.28 -1.70 0.53
CA PHE A 169 -13.10 -0.48 1.30
C PHE A 169 -13.94 -0.45 2.57
N ASP A 170 -15.25 -0.71 2.46
CA ASP A 170 -16.18 -0.56 3.57
C ASP A 170 -15.87 -1.54 4.72
N PHE A 171 -15.56 -2.80 4.37
CA PHE A 171 -15.11 -3.80 5.35
C PHE A 171 -13.80 -3.40 6.03
N LEU A 172 -12.81 -2.95 5.26
CA LEU A 172 -11.51 -2.56 5.80
C LEU A 172 -11.59 -1.29 6.64
N TRP A 173 -12.46 -0.35 6.24
CA TRP A 173 -12.70 0.89 6.95
C TRP A 173 -13.24 0.63 8.34
N TRP A 174 -14.43 0.04 8.41
CA TRP A 174 -15.14 -0.16 9.68
C TRP A 174 -14.41 -1.11 10.61
N LYS A 175 -13.73 -2.13 10.07
CA LYS A 175 -13.06 -3.15 10.88
C LYS A 175 -11.69 -2.75 11.41
N TYR A 176 -10.98 -1.86 10.74
CA TYR A 176 -9.55 -1.63 11.04
C TYR A 176 -9.11 -0.16 11.01
N LEU A 177 -9.77 0.71 10.22
CA LEU A 177 -9.32 2.09 10.03
C LEU A 177 -10.07 3.06 10.93
N ASP A 178 -11.39 2.92 11.04
CA ASP A 178 -12.26 3.86 11.76
C ASP A 178 -11.78 4.12 13.20
N GLU A 179 -11.66 3.05 14.00
CA GLU A 179 -11.18 3.16 15.38
C GLU A 179 -9.75 3.70 15.49
N SER A 180 -8.91 3.46 14.47
CA SER A 180 -7.54 3.95 14.44
C SER A 180 -7.43 5.47 14.24
N TYR A 181 -8.50 6.12 13.77
CA TYR A 181 -8.59 7.56 13.55
C TYR A 181 -9.51 8.26 14.56
N PHE A 182 -10.57 7.61 15.03
CA PHE A 182 -11.61 8.22 15.87
C PHE A 182 -11.70 7.63 17.28
N GLY A 183 -10.98 6.54 17.58
CA GLY A 183 -11.05 5.84 18.86
C GLY A 183 -12.14 4.75 18.87
N PRO A 184 -12.29 4.02 19.99
CA PRO A 184 -13.25 2.91 20.10
C PRO A 184 -14.68 3.39 19.83
N ASN A 185 -15.43 2.61 19.06
CA ASN A 185 -16.85 2.89 18.84
C ASN A 185 -17.63 2.59 20.13
N GLU A 186 -18.57 3.48 20.50
CA GLU A 186 -19.35 3.39 21.75
C GLU A 186 -20.25 2.13 21.80
N THR A 187 -20.45 1.47 20.67
CA THR A 187 -21.18 0.20 20.51
C THR A 187 -20.39 -0.75 19.63
N PRO A 188 -19.71 -1.76 20.21
CA PRO A 188 -19.14 -2.84 19.43
C PRO A 188 -20.26 -3.79 19.00
N ASP A 189 -20.41 -4.01 17.69
CA ASP A 189 -21.22 -5.10 17.13
C ASP A 189 -20.55 -6.47 17.30
#